data_AF-F7T9D2-F1
#
_entry.id   AF-F7T9D2-F1
#
_cell.length_a   1.000
_cell.length_b   1.000
_cell.length_c   1.000
_cell.angle_alpha   90.00
_cell.angle_beta   90.00
_cell.angle_gamma   90.00
#
_symmetry.space_group_name_H-M   'P 1'
#
loop_
_entity.id
_entity.type
_entity.pdbx_description
1 polymer ?
#
loop_
_entity_poly.entity_id
_entity_poly.type
_entity_poly.pdbx_seq_one_letter_code
_entity_poly.pdbx_strand_id
1 'polypeptide(L)'
;MDTREVIDCAPEFEAQMRLPLVALHRGVAHTESMSEPAYPVWWRGAFPHEARTWDSALRALGREPADFLPLPVHPFQLSPLRETFAAEIAQGQLILLDDAAITGRPGMSFRTLWTEGADPRHMPMVKLPVALRLTSVQRTLTPRSARMGPRISRLLATIREREPQLARYWDFVPERHGIHVLLEPADDERARHLGALYRDNPTSRLHSGQMAIPVGSLFVDDHNNEPLLRQWVAIAQGASDHQAALRLFQDYVATALPGLLDLYLIYGIAFEAHQQNSFMVMDDAGQPSRLLIRDFGDLRIHRPSLVRQGLTLEIHDPALTLFDDPDFVRAKLLHAGFMCHLGELALLCQRHWPELDEQALWSVLARQVAERFEHVRPRTDPDRWESERAAFLEHRWPAKSFLRMRLAQTQNDIAGQMDNPLRAWIGNA
;
A
#
# COMPACT_ATOMS: atom_id res chain seq x y z
N MET A 1 -9.23 -21.18 -11.70
CA MET A 1 -9.60 -20.12 -12.65
C MET A 1 -9.46 -20.70 -14.03
N ASP A 2 -10.55 -20.77 -14.78
CA ASP A 2 -10.50 -21.01 -16.22
C ASP A 2 -10.13 -19.73 -16.99
N THR A 3 -9.96 -19.85 -18.30
CA THR A 3 -9.55 -18.72 -19.16
C THR A 3 -10.57 -17.58 -19.14
N ARG A 4 -11.86 -17.89 -19.11
CA ARG A 4 -12.93 -16.89 -19.16
C ARG A 4 -12.99 -16.10 -17.86
N GLU A 5 -12.89 -16.80 -16.74
CA GLU A 5 -12.79 -16.22 -15.40
C GLU A 5 -11.61 -15.24 -15.27
N VAL A 6 -10.48 -15.54 -15.92
CA VAL A 6 -9.33 -14.61 -15.96
C VAL A 6 -9.66 -13.37 -16.80
N ILE A 7 -10.20 -13.54 -18.01
CA ILE A 7 -10.55 -12.40 -18.88
C ILE A 7 -11.58 -11.47 -18.21
N ASP A 8 -12.58 -12.04 -17.53
CA ASP A 8 -13.67 -11.29 -16.93
C ASP A 8 -13.26 -10.58 -15.62
N CYS A 9 -12.08 -10.87 -15.05
CA CYS A 9 -11.67 -10.36 -13.74
C CYS A 9 -10.25 -9.77 -13.67
N ALA A 10 -9.43 -9.87 -14.71
CA ALA A 10 -8.03 -9.46 -14.64
C ALA A 10 -7.80 -8.03 -15.17
N PRO A 11 -6.92 -7.23 -14.52
CA PRO A 11 -6.64 -5.86 -14.91
C PRO A 11 -6.08 -5.72 -16.33
N GLU A 12 -5.37 -6.73 -16.83
CA GLU A 12 -4.73 -6.76 -18.15
C GLU A 12 -5.73 -6.72 -19.31
N PHE A 13 -6.99 -7.11 -19.06
CA PHE A 13 -8.08 -7.07 -20.04
C PHE A 13 -9.03 -5.87 -19.84
N GLU A 14 -8.65 -4.90 -19.00
CA GLU A 14 -9.50 -3.78 -18.58
C GLU A 14 -10.89 -4.23 -18.08
N ALA A 15 -10.92 -5.38 -17.41
CA ALA A 15 -12.16 -6.01 -16.98
C ALA A 15 -13.05 -5.05 -16.18
N GLN A 16 -14.35 -5.10 -16.43
CA GLN A 16 -15.35 -4.38 -15.66
C GLN A 16 -16.14 -5.38 -14.82
N MET A 17 -16.00 -5.27 -13.51
CA MET A 17 -16.53 -6.25 -12.58
C MET A 17 -17.74 -5.70 -11.81
N ARG A 18 -18.77 -6.53 -11.69
CA ARG A 18 -19.87 -6.31 -10.74
C ARG A 18 -19.52 -6.96 -9.41
N LEU A 19 -19.48 -6.16 -8.35
CA LEU A 19 -19.24 -6.59 -6.97
C LEU A 19 -20.60 -6.66 -6.24
N PRO A 20 -21.20 -7.84 -6.09
CA PRO A 20 -22.45 -7.98 -5.35
C PRO A 20 -22.30 -7.49 -3.91
N LEU A 21 -23.35 -6.87 -3.40
CA LEU A 21 -23.46 -6.41 -2.04
C LEU A 21 -24.14 -7.49 -1.20
N VAL A 22 -23.57 -7.75 -0.02
CA VAL A 22 -24.23 -8.54 1.03
C VAL A 22 -24.65 -7.62 2.17
N ALA A 23 -25.76 -7.96 2.81
CA ALA A 23 -26.29 -7.33 4.02
C ALA A 23 -25.73 -7.98 5.27
N LEU A 24 -24.76 -7.30 5.88
CA LEU A 24 -24.20 -7.68 7.16
C LEU A 24 -24.93 -6.93 8.27
N HIS A 25 -25.59 -7.66 9.17
CA HIS A 25 -26.32 -7.08 10.28
C HIS A 25 -25.37 -6.30 11.19
N ARG A 26 -25.79 -5.10 11.62
CA ARG A 26 -24.95 -4.17 12.39
C ARG A 26 -24.45 -4.75 13.71
N GLY A 27 -25.22 -5.65 14.32
CA GLY A 27 -24.84 -6.34 15.55
C GLY A 27 -23.66 -7.30 15.41
N VAL A 28 -23.33 -7.74 14.19
CA VAL A 28 -22.19 -8.63 13.91
C VAL A 28 -21.19 -7.98 12.94
N ALA A 29 -21.21 -6.65 12.83
CA ALA A 29 -20.30 -5.90 12.00
C ALA A 29 -19.40 -5.01 12.86
N HIS A 30 -18.12 -4.95 12.51
CA HIS A 30 -17.23 -3.91 12.98
C HIS A 30 -16.92 -2.95 11.84
N THR A 31 -16.98 -1.65 12.12
CA THR A 31 -16.56 -0.59 11.20
C THR A 31 -15.51 0.28 11.87
N GLU A 32 -14.48 0.63 11.13
CA GLU A 32 -13.46 1.58 11.54
C GLU A 32 -13.37 2.70 10.50
N SER A 33 -13.23 3.95 10.94
CA SER A 33 -13.25 5.12 10.07
C SER A 33 -12.14 6.10 10.43
N MET A 34 -11.40 6.58 9.43
CA MET A 34 -10.28 7.49 9.63
C MET A 34 -10.77 8.82 10.23
N SER A 35 -11.91 9.32 9.76
CA SER A 35 -12.57 10.54 10.22
C SER A 35 -14.07 10.43 9.99
N GLU A 36 -14.84 11.41 10.48
CA GLU A 36 -16.23 11.59 10.06
C GLU A 36 -16.33 11.93 8.55
N PRO A 37 -17.46 11.59 7.88
CA PRO A 37 -18.58 10.82 8.42
C PRO A 37 -18.25 9.33 8.61
N ALA A 38 -18.83 8.68 9.62
CA ALA A 38 -18.70 7.24 9.83
C ALA A 38 -19.20 6.41 8.63
N TYR A 39 -18.71 5.16 8.52
CA TYR A 39 -18.94 4.26 7.37
C TYR A 39 -20.38 4.23 6.79
N PRO A 40 -21.47 4.07 7.58
CA PRO A 40 -22.81 3.92 7.01
C PRO A 40 -23.31 5.20 6.32
N VAL A 41 -22.95 6.37 6.86
CA VAL A 41 -23.29 7.67 6.30
C VAL A 41 -22.41 7.96 5.08
N TRP A 42 -21.12 7.72 5.22
CA TRP A 42 -20.15 7.88 4.14
C TRP A 42 -20.50 7.03 2.91
N TRP A 43 -20.79 5.75 3.10
CA TRP A 43 -21.03 4.82 2.00
C TRP A 43 -22.26 5.23 1.17
N ARG A 44 -23.34 5.68 1.83
CA ARG A 44 -24.53 6.19 1.14
C ARG A 44 -24.26 7.47 0.34
N GLY A 45 -23.34 8.31 0.81
CA GLY A 45 -22.88 9.49 0.08
C GLY A 45 -22.00 9.14 -1.12
N ALA A 46 -21.12 8.13 -0.97
CA ALA A 46 -20.23 7.67 -2.03
C ALA A 46 -20.95 6.87 -3.13
N PHE A 47 -21.99 6.12 -2.77
CA PHE A 47 -22.73 5.22 -3.67
C PHE A 47 -24.25 5.47 -3.59
N PRO A 48 -24.74 6.66 -3.98
CA PRO A 48 -26.12 7.05 -3.76
C PRO A 48 -27.11 6.27 -4.64
N HIS A 49 -26.69 5.80 -5.82
CA HIS A 49 -27.54 4.97 -6.68
C HIS A 49 -27.70 3.57 -6.10
N GLU A 50 -26.58 2.95 -5.72
CA GLU A 50 -26.51 1.62 -5.12
C GLU A 50 -27.17 1.58 -3.75
N ALA A 51 -27.15 2.69 -3.00
CA ALA A 51 -27.91 2.81 -1.76
C ALA A 51 -29.43 2.69 -1.98
N ARG A 52 -29.97 3.15 -3.12
CA ARG A 52 -31.40 3.00 -3.43
C ARG A 52 -31.75 1.58 -3.81
N THR A 53 -30.92 0.92 -4.62
CA THR A 53 -31.14 -0.49 -5.00
C THR A 53 -31.01 -1.40 -3.79
N TRP A 54 -30.03 -1.14 -2.93
CA TRP A 54 -29.85 -1.75 -1.62
C TRP A 54 -31.12 -1.65 -0.74
N ASP A 55 -31.64 -0.43 -0.54
CA ASP A 55 -32.82 -0.20 0.30
C ASP A 55 -34.05 -0.92 -0.24
N SER A 56 -34.24 -0.90 -1.56
CA SER A 56 -35.33 -1.61 -2.22
C SER A 56 -35.21 -3.12 -2.04
N ALA A 57 -34.01 -3.68 -2.20
CA ALA A 57 -33.77 -5.12 -2.07
C ALA A 57 -34.04 -5.62 -0.63
N LEU A 58 -33.59 -4.89 0.39
CA LEU A 58 -33.86 -5.26 1.79
C LEU A 58 -35.34 -5.15 2.16
N ARG A 59 -36.03 -4.08 1.71
CA ARG A 59 -37.46 -3.91 1.97
C ARG A 59 -38.31 -4.99 1.28
N ALA A 60 -37.93 -5.42 0.08
CA ALA A 60 -38.58 -6.53 -0.61
C ALA A 60 -38.48 -7.86 0.16
N LEU A 61 -37.44 -8.02 0.97
CA LEU A 61 -37.24 -9.16 1.89
C LEU A 61 -37.89 -8.93 3.27
N GLY A 62 -38.63 -7.84 3.47
CA GLY A 62 -39.24 -7.50 4.77
C GLY A 62 -38.22 -7.15 5.85
N ARG A 63 -37.05 -6.62 5.47
CA ARG A 63 -35.99 -6.18 6.38
C ARG A 63 -35.90 -4.66 6.42
N GLU A 64 -35.52 -4.12 7.58
CA GLU A 64 -35.28 -2.69 7.76
C GLU A 64 -33.84 -2.35 7.33
N PRO A 65 -33.61 -1.51 6.29
CA PRO A 65 -32.26 -1.20 5.83
C PRO A 65 -31.33 -0.59 6.88
N ALA A 66 -31.87 0.08 7.90
CA ALA A 66 -31.07 0.67 8.98
C ALA A 66 -30.35 -0.36 9.88
N ASP A 67 -30.79 -1.63 9.87
CA ASP A 67 -30.24 -2.72 10.66
C ASP A 67 -29.03 -3.40 10.00
N PHE A 68 -28.77 -3.10 8.73
CA PHE A 68 -27.74 -3.75 7.92
C PHE A 68 -26.73 -2.75 7.37
N LEU A 69 -25.50 -3.23 7.17
CA LEU A 69 -24.44 -2.50 6.49
C LEU A 69 -24.16 -3.15 5.13
N PRO A 70 -23.99 -2.34 4.07
CA PRO A 70 -23.54 -2.83 2.77
C PRO A 70 -22.13 -3.35 2.89
N LEU A 71 -21.86 -4.50 2.27
CA LEU A 71 -20.52 -5.05 2.16
C LEU A 71 -20.34 -5.63 0.75
N PRO A 72 -19.48 -5.03 -0.09
CA PRO A 72 -19.17 -5.62 -1.39
C PRO A 72 -18.36 -6.90 -1.22
N VAL A 73 -18.66 -7.89 -2.06
CA VAL A 73 -17.97 -9.18 -2.09
C VAL A 73 -17.43 -9.43 -3.49
N HIS A 74 -16.20 -9.93 -3.56
CA HIS A 74 -15.60 -10.32 -4.83
C HIS A 74 -16.31 -11.56 -5.40
N PRO A 75 -16.58 -11.68 -6.72
CA PRO A 75 -17.22 -12.85 -7.31
C PRO A 75 -16.61 -14.21 -6.90
N PHE A 76 -15.28 -14.38 -7.01
CA PHE A 76 -14.58 -15.59 -6.51
C PHE A 76 -14.72 -15.86 -5.01
N GLN A 77 -15.16 -14.89 -4.20
CA GLN A 77 -15.36 -15.07 -2.77
C GLN A 77 -16.79 -15.55 -2.45
N LEU A 78 -17.76 -15.42 -3.36
CA LEU A 78 -19.17 -15.73 -3.09
C LEU A 78 -19.43 -17.19 -2.74
N SER A 79 -18.92 -18.14 -3.53
CA SER A 79 -19.15 -19.57 -3.28
C SER A 79 -18.52 -20.00 -1.94
N PRO A 80 -17.22 -19.72 -1.68
CA PRO A 80 -16.63 -20.00 -0.36
C PRO A 80 -17.30 -19.29 0.80
N LEU A 81 -17.81 -18.06 0.59
CA LEU A 81 -18.53 -17.31 1.63
C LEU A 81 -19.83 -18.01 2.04
N ARG A 82 -20.60 -18.57 1.11
CA ARG A 82 -21.85 -19.29 1.42
C ARG A 82 -21.60 -20.48 2.35
N GLU A 83 -20.50 -21.20 2.13
CA GLU A 83 -20.10 -22.32 2.98
C GLU A 83 -19.55 -21.84 4.32
N THR A 84 -18.62 -20.89 4.29
CA THR A 84 -17.90 -20.40 5.48
C THR A 84 -18.82 -19.68 6.47
N PHE A 85 -19.85 -18.99 5.99
CA PHE A 85 -20.78 -18.17 6.78
C PHE A 85 -22.22 -18.68 6.73
N ALA A 86 -22.40 -19.99 6.53
CA ALA A 86 -23.72 -20.62 6.46
C ALA A 86 -24.58 -20.37 7.71
N ALA A 87 -23.95 -20.30 8.90
CA ALA A 87 -24.65 -20.04 10.16
C ALA A 87 -25.22 -18.62 10.23
N GLU A 88 -24.41 -17.61 9.90
CA GLU A 88 -24.81 -16.20 9.88
C GLU A 88 -25.87 -15.95 8.81
N ILE A 89 -25.80 -16.68 7.68
CA ILE A 89 -26.85 -16.68 6.65
C ILE A 89 -28.15 -17.27 7.20
N ALA A 90 -28.09 -18.45 7.82
CA ALA A 90 -29.28 -19.11 8.39
C ALA A 90 -29.95 -18.28 9.50
N GLN A 91 -29.16 -17.51 10.26
CA GLN A 91 -29.63 -16.61 11.31
C GLN A 91 -30.14 -15.26 10.77
N GLY A 92 -30.03 -15.01 9.47
CA GLY A 92 -30.43 -13.73 8.86
C GLY A 92 -29.50 -12.56 9.20
N GLN A 93 -28.31 -12.84 9.75
CA GLN A 93 -27.28 -11.85 10.04
C GLN A 93 -26.46 -11.50 8.79
N LEU A 94 -26.40 -12.39 7.81
CA LEU A 94 -25.78 -12.17 6.51
C LEU A 94 -26.78 -12.49 5.39
N ILE A 95 -27.16 -11.49 4.60
CA ILE A 95 -28.12 -11.65 3.50
C ILE A 95 -27.41 -11.41 2.17
N LEU A 96 -27.48 -12.36 1.26
CA LEU A 96 -26.96 -12.19 -0.09
C LEU A 96 -28.03 -11.52 -0.94
N LEU A 97 -27.69 -10.39 -1.57
CA LEU A 97 -28.60 -9.63 -2.43
C LEU A 97 -28.19 -9.84 -3.89
N ASP A 98 -29.11 -10.31 -4.72
CA ASP A 98 -28.83 -10.59 -6.13
C ASP A 98 -28.84 -9.32 -6.99
N ASP A 99 -29.66 -8.33 -6.63
CA ASP A 99 -29.89 -7.11 -7.44
C ASP A 99 -29.09 -5.88 -6.98
N ALA A 100 -28.32 -5.99 -5.90
CA ALA A 100 -27.53 -4.89 -5.36
C ALA A 100 -26.03 -5.15 -5.57
N ALA A 101 -25.36 -4.26 -6.32
CA ALA A 101 -23.94 -4.37 -6.61
C ALA A 101 -23.32 -2.98 -6.80
N ILE A 102 -22.01 -2.86 -6.53
CA ILE A 102 -21.19 -1.75 -7.03
C ILE A 102 -20.37 -2.25 -8.23
N THR A 103 -20.06 -1.36 -9.17
CA THR A 103 -19.21 -1.69 -10.32
C THR A 103 -17.81 -1.14 -10.13
N GLY A 104 -16.79 -1.88 -10.58
CA GLY A 104 -15.44 -1.36 -10.59
C GLY A 104 -14.48 -2.14 -11.48
N ARG A 105 -13.30 -1.57 -11.69
CA ARG A 105 -12.21 -2.13 -12.48
C ARG A 105 -11.10 -2.66 -11.56
N PRO A 106 -10.64 -3.92 -11.71
CA PRO A 106 -9.57 -4.44 -10.89
C PRO A 106 -8.25 -3.70 -11.18
N GLY A 107 -7.48 -3.40 -10.15
CA GLY A 107 -6.11 -2.92 -10.27
C GLY A 107 -5.09 -4.07 -10.21
N MET A 108 -3.79 -3.75 -10.28
CA MET A 108 -2.68 -4.73 -10.29
C MET A 108 -2.71 -5.77 -9.15
N SER A 109 -3.36 -5.47 -8.02
CA SER A 109 -3.51 -6.43 -6.91
C SER A 109 -4.61 -7.48 -7.14
N PHE A 110 -5.35 -7.39 -8.25
CA PHE A 110 -6.57 -8.11 -8.61
C PHE A 110 -7.78 -7.80 -7.71
N ARG A 111 -7.56 -7.79 -6.39
CA ARG A 111 -8.60 -7.64 -5.36
C ARG A 111 -8.93 -6.21 -4.94
N THR A 112 -8.21 -5.23 -5.46
CA THR A 112 -8.49 -3.82 -5.20
C THR A 112 -9.09 -3.23 -6.46
N LEU A 113 -10.34 -2.81 -6.39
CA LEU A 113 -11.09 -2.31 -7.52
C LEU A 113 -11.25 -0.80 -7.45
N TRP A 114 -11.13 -0.14 -8.59
CA TRP A 114 -11.50 1.26 -8.80
C TRP A 114 -13.00 1.32 -9.04
N THR A 115 -13.76 1.92 -8.13
CA THR A 115 -15.22 1.98 -8.28
C THR A 115 -15.64 3.12 -9.21
N GLU A 116 -16.76 2.94 -9.88
CA GLU A 116 -17.31 3.94 -10.81
C GLU A 116 -18.20 4.96 -10.10
N GLY A 117 -18.30 6.17 -10.67
CA GLY A 117 -19.16 7.24 -10.16
C GLY A 117 -18.98 8.55 -10.93
N ALA A 118 -19.70 9.59 -10.50
CA ALA A 118 -19.78 10.86 -11.22
C ALA A 118 -18.44 11.63 -11.27
N ASP A 119 -17.63 11.52 -10.22
CA ASP A 119 -16.28 12.07 -10.18
C ASP A 119 -15.27 10.93 -9.90
N PRO A 120 -14.73 10.30 -10.97
CA PRO A 120 -13.82 9.16 -10.84
C PRO A 120 -12.61 9.44 -9.95
N ARG A 121 -12.18 10.70 -9.86
CA ARG A 121 -11.02 11.13 -9.08
C ARG A 121 -11.22 10.98 -7.58
N HIS A 122 -12.46 11.14 -7.13
CA HIS A 122 -12.84 11.07 -5.71
C HIS A 122 -13.62 9.81 -5.37
N MET A 123 -13.90 8.94 -6.34
CA MET A 123 -14.44 7.62 -6.06
C MET A 123 -13.44 6.79 -5.25
N PRO A 124 -13.88 6.08 -4.20
CA PRO A 124 -13.00 5.23 -3.43
C PRO A 124 -12.59 4.00 -4.24
N MET A 125 -11.41 3.47 -3.93
CA MET A 125 -11.03 2.11 -4.29
C MET A 125 -11.49 1.16 -3.18
N VAL A 126 -11.88 -0.06 -3.54
CA VAL A 126 -12.30 -1.09 -2.57
C VAL A 126 -11.37 -2.30 -2.64
N LYS A 127 -10.74 -2.65 -1.52
CA LYS A 127 -9.89 -3.84 -1.35
C LYS A 127 -10.69 -4.96 -0.68
N LEU A 128 -10.73 -6.11 -1.32
CA LEU A 128 -11.56 -7.25 -0.91
C LEU A 128 -10.74 -8.51 -0.62
N PRO A 129 -11.26 -9.43 0.22
CA PRO A 129 -10.79 -10.80 0.25
C PRO A 129 -11.19 -11.52 -1.05
N VAL A 130 -10.27 -12.34 -1.55
CA VAL A 130 -10.45 -13.18 -2.73
C VAL A 130 -9.89 -14.55 -2.43
N ALA A 131 -10.68 -15.59 -2.70
CA ALA A 131 -10.32 -17.00 -2.48
C ALA A 131 -9.32 -17.52 -3.53
N LEU A 132 -8.28 -16.74 -3.81
CA LEU A 132 -7.22 -17.05 -4.75
C LEU A 132 -5.86 -16.94 -4.05
N ARG A 133 -4.97 -17.86 -4.39
CA ARG A 133 -3.56 -17.80 -4.00
C ARG A 133 -2.78 -17.11 -5.12
N LEU A 134 -2.43 -15.85 -4.91
CA LEU A 134 -1.55 -15.11 -5.83
C LEU A 134 -0.14 -15.08 -5.24
N THR A 135 0.84 -15.48 -6.05
CA THR A 135 2.24 -15.78 -5.66
C THR A 135 2.35 -16.93 -4.63
N SER A 136 2.33 -16.64 -3.33
CA SER A 136 2.57 -17.62 -2.27
C SER A 136 1.57 -17.56 -1.12
N VAL A 137 0.66 -16.58 -1.10
CA VAL A 137 -0.28 -16.36 0.01
C VAL A 137 -1.70 -16.20 -0.54
N GLN A 138 -2.69 -16.70 0.21
CA GLN A 138 -4.10 -16.47 -0.10
C GLN A 138 -4.45 -15.00 0.12
N ARG A 139 -5.20 -14.40 -0.80
CA ARG A 139 -5.46 -12.96 -0.79
C ARG A 139 -6.69 -12.59 0.05
N THR A 140 -6.56 -12.75 1.37
CA THR A 140 -7.59 -12.41 2.38
C THR A 140 -7.46 -10.99 2.92
N LEU A 141 -8.49 -10.48 3.60
CA LEU A 141 -8.47 -9.16 4.26
C LEU A 141 -8.70 -9.37 5.75
N THR A 142 -7.64 -9.34 6.55
CA THR A 142 -7.74 -9.60 8.00
C THR A 142 -8.51 -8.50 8.73
N PRO A 143 -9.22 -8.83 9.84
CA PRO A 143 -9.81 -7.84 10.75
C PRO A 143 -8.81 -6.75 11.17
N ARG A 144 -7.56 -7.16 11.47
CA ARG A 144 -6.45 -6.23 11.71
C ARG A 144 -6.30 -5.21 10.60
N SER A 145 -6.27 -5.62 9.33
CA SER A 145 -6.09 -4.69 8.21
C SER A 145 -7.25 -3.70 8.09
N ALA A 146 -8.49 -4.17 8.26
CA ALA A 146 -9.69 -3.32 8.24
C ALA A 146 -9.66 -2.26 9.35
N ARG A 147 -9.14 -2.59 10.54
CA ARG A 147 -9.01 -1.65 11.67
C ARG A 147 -7.81 -0.73 11.57
N MET A 148 -6.64 -1.30 11.25
CA MET A 148 -5.39 -0.55 11.30
C MET A 148 -5.27 0.43 10.13
N GLY A 149 -5.82 0.13 8.95
CA GLY A 149 -5.75 1.02 7.80
C GLY A 149 -6.24 2.45 8.08
N PRO A 150 -7.48 2.64 8.56
CA PRO A 150 -7.99 3.97 8.91
C PRO A 150 -7.26 4.63 10.08
N ARG A 151 -6.83 3.86 11.09
CA ARG A 151 -6.08 4.38 12.24
C ARG A 151 -4.70 4.89 11.85
N ILE A 152 -3.98 4.13 11.02
CA ILE A 152 -2.68 4.51 10.45
C ILE A 152 -2.87 5.73 9.55
N SER A 153 -3.91 5.77 8.72
CA SER A 153 -4.21 6.92 7.86
C SER A 153 -4.41 8.20 8.67
N ARG A 154 -5.10 8.12 9.83
CA ARG A 154 -5.27 9.24 10.77
C ARG A 154 -3.94 9.68 11.39
N LEU A 155 -3.09 8.74 11.78
CA LEU A 155 -1.75 9.02 12.29
C LEU A 155 -0.89 9.73 11.23
N LEU A 156 -0.87 9.23 10.00
CA LEU A 156 -0.12 9.82 8.89
C LEU A 156 -0.62 11.22 8.53
N ALA A 157 -1.94 11.46 8.58
CA ALA A 157 -2.51 12.80 8.40
C ALA A 157 -1.98 13.77 9.47
N THR A 158 -1.98 13.34 10.73
CA THR A 158 -1.46 14.13 11.86
C THR A 158 0.03 14.46 11.68
N ILE A 159 0.85 13.48 11.25
CA ILE A 159 2.27 13.69 10.99
C ILE A 159 2.47 14.68 9.84
N ARG A 160 1.71 14.51 8.75
CA ARG A 160 1.78 15.40 7.59
C ARG A 160 1.44 16.86 7.94
N GLU A 161 0.48 17.08 8.83
CA GLU A 161 0.14 18.42 9.34
C GLU A 161 1.24 19.02 10.21
N ARG A 162 1.91 18.20 11.02
CA ARG A 162 3.06 18.62 11.85
C ARG A 162 4.32 18.91 11.03
N GLU A 163 4.44 18.30 9.85
CA GLU A 163 5.65 18.31 9.03
C GLU A 163 5.46 18.95 7.65
N PRO A 164 5.11 20.25 7.55
CA PRO A 164 4.81 20.89 6.26
C PRO A 164 6.00 20.90 5.30
N GLN A 165 7.24 20.89 5.80
CA GLN A 165 8.43 20.79 4.95
C GLN A 165 8.64 19.37 4.41
N LEU A 166 8.44 18.35 5.26
CA LEU A 166 8.58 16.95 4.85
C LEU A 166 7.45 16.57 3.89
N ALA A 167 6.22 17.03 4.14
CA ALA A 167 5.03 16.81 3.31
C ALA A 167 5.15 17.32 1.86
N ARG A 168 6.20 18.07 1.53
CA ARG A 168 6.53 18.43 0.14
C ARG A 168 7.06 17.23 -0.66
N TYR A 169 7.74 16.31 0.01
CA TYR A 169 8.43 15.18 -0.62
C TYR A 169 7.70 13.85 -0.49
N TRP A 170 6.68 13.77 0.38
CA TRP A 170 5.86 12.58 0.53
C TRP A 170 4.40 12.91 0.72
N ASP A 171 3.57 11.97 0.29
CA ASP A 171 2.17 11.91 0.64
C ASP A 171 1.72 10.45 0.73
N PHE A 172 0.50 10.23 1.18
CA PHE A 172 -0.06 8.89 1.27
C PHE A 172 -1.49 8.85 0.72
N VAL A 173 -1.93 7.66 0.34
CA VAL A 173 -3.31 7.41 -0.11
C VAL A 173 -4.12 6.89 1.09
N PRO A 174 -5.05 7.69 1.66
CA PRO A 174 -5.77 7.30 2.87
C PRO A 174 -6.61 6.03 2.70
N GLU A 175 -6.51 5.10 3.65
CA GLU A 175 -7.43 3.97 3.82
C GLU A 175 -8.59 4.43 4.72
N ARG A 176 -9.61 5.07 4.15
CA ARG A 176 -10.63 5.81 4.91
C ARG A 176 -11.51 4.95 5.80
N HIS A 177 -11.99 3.80 5.32
CA HIS A 177 -12.95 2.99 6.05
C HIS A 177 -12.63 1.51 5.94
N GLY A 178 -12.72 0.79 7.05
CA GLY A 178 -12.71 -0.67 7.07
C GLY A 178 -14.00 -1.21 7.65
N ILE A 179 -14.46 -2.34 7.11
CA ILE A 179 -15.59 -3.10 7.63
C ILE A 179 -15.24 -4.58 7.61
N HIS A 180 -15.58 -5.31 8.67
CA HIS A 180 -15.44 -6.76 8.72
C HIS A 180 -16.49 -7.39 9.64
N VAL A 181 -16.72 -8.69 9.49
CA VAL A 181 -17.61 -9.46 10.36
C VAL A 181 -17.00 -9.66 11.75
N LEU A 182 -17.82 -9.60 12.79
CA LEU A 182 -17.53 -10.03 14.15
C LEU A 182 -18.12 -11.42 14.38
N LEU A 183 -17.30 -12.32 14.93
CA LEU A 183 -17.69 -13.70 15.19
C LEU A 183 -17.62 -13.98 16.69
N GLU A 184 -18.53 -14.82 17.18
CA GLU A 184 -18.53 -15.32 18.55
C GLU A 184 -18.50 -16.86 18.55
N PRO A 185 -17.44 -17.49 19.10
CA PRO A 185 -16.21 -16.88 19.62
C PRO A 185 -15.38 -16.18 18.52
N ALA A 186 -14.47 -15.29 18.92
CA ALA A 186 -13.62 -14.54 17.99
C ALA A 186 -12.74 -15.49 17.15
N ASP A 187 -12.78 -15.30 15.82
CA ASP A 187 -12.04 -16.11 14.85
C ASP A 187 -11.57 -15.23 13.67
N ASP A 188 -10.37 -14.67 13.78
CA ASP A 188 -9.75 -13.84 12.75
C ASP A 188 -9.31 -14.66 11.51
N GLU A 189 -9.20 -15.99 11.62
CA GLU A 189 -8.92 -16.89 10.48
C GLU A 189 -10.15 -17.06 9.59
N ARG A 190 -11.34 -17.09 10.19
CA ARG A 190 -12.61 -17.11 9.45
C ARG A 190 -13.02 -15.70 9.01
N ALA A 191 -12.92 -14.71 9.90
CA ALA A 191 -13.38 -13.34 9.63
C ALA A 191 -12.61 -12.64 8.48
N ARG A 192 -11.37 -13.06 8.18
CA ARG A 192 -10.58 -12.51 7.05
C ARG A 192 -11.19 -12.76 5.65
N HIS A 193 -12.23 -13.57 5.58
CA HIS A 193 -12.96 -13.90 4.35
C HIS A 193 -14.21 -13.02 4.14
N LEU A 194 -14.56 -12.15 5.09
CA LEU A 194 -15.74 -11.29 5.02
C LEU A 194 -15.44 -9.89 5.59
N GLY A 195 -14.97 -9.02 4.70
CA GLY A 195 -14.67 -7.63 5.00
C GLY A 195 -14.31 -6.83 3.75
N ALA A 196 -14.20 -5.52 3.90
CA ALA A 196 -13.77 -4.60 2.86
C ALA A 196 -12.95 -3.47 3.48
N LEU A 197 -12.00 -2.95 2.70
CA LEU A 197 -11.25 -1.75 3.04
C LEU A 197 -11.36 -0.76 1.90
N TYR A 198 -11.92 0.41 2.20
CA TYR A 198 -12.07 1.51 1.27
C TYR A 198 -10.91 2.48 1.41
N ARG A 199 -10.25 2.76 0.30
CA ARG A 199 -9.10 3.64 0.17
C ARG A 199 -9.44 4.75 -0.81
N ASP A 200 -8.86 5.92 -0.65
CA ASP A 200 -8.96 6.95 -1.67
C ASP A 200 -8.35 6.49 -2.99
N ASN A 201 -8.84 7.07 -4.07
CA ASN A 201 -8.17 7.02 -5.35
C ASN A 201 -6.86 7.85 -5.28
N PRO A 202 -5.69 7.31 -5.66
CA PRO A 202 -4.43 8.04 -5.66
C PRO A 202 -4.49 9.39 -6.40
N THR A 203 -5.31 9.50 -7.46
CA THR A 203 -5.48 10.72 -8.24
C THR A 203 -6.14 11.87 -7.44
N SER A 204 -6.88 11.56 -6.38
CA SER A 204 -7.41 12.58 -5.43
C SER A 204 -6.31 13.35 -4.70
N ARG A 205 -5.09 12.80 -4.64
CA ARG A 205 -3.92 13.41 -3.99
C ARG A 205 -3.09 14.29 -4.92
N LEU A 206 -3.47 14.39 -6.18
CA LEU A 206 -2.71 15.14 -7.19
C LEU A 206 -3.15 16.61 -7.24
N HIS A 207 -2.28 17.46 -7.77
CA HIS A 207 -2.68 18.79 -8.25
C HIS A 207 -2.91 18.74 -9.76
N SER A 208 -3.50 19.81 -10.33
CA SER A 208 -3.68 19.90 -11.78
C SER A 208 -2.32 19.78 -12.48
N GLY A 209 -2.26 19.02 -13.57
CA GLY A 209 -1.01 18.75 -14.32
C GLY A 209 -0.12 17.65 -13.74
N GLN A 210 -0.33 17.21 -12.50
CA GLN A 210 0.48 16.13 -11.90
C GLN A 210 0.03 14.74 -12.33
N MET A 211 0.96 13.79 -12.35
CA MET A 211 0.69 12.38 -12.64
C MET A 211 1.31 11.46 -11.58
N ALA A 212 0.54 10.50 -11.04
CA ALA A 212 1.05 9.47 -10.15
C ALA A 212 1.43 8.21 -10.94
N ILE A 213 2.73 7.93 -11.06
CA ILE A 213 3.24 6.78 -11.80
C ILE A 213 3.55 5.64 -10.83
N PRO A 214 2.86 4.48 -10.88
CA PRO A 214 3.24 3.34 -10.08
C PRO A 214 4.69 2.97 -10.38
N VAL A 215 5.55 2.86 -9.37
CA VAL A 215 6.99 2.60 -9.62
C VAL A 215 7.19 1.28 -10.37
N GLY A 216 6.35 0.27 -10.10
CA GLY A 216 6.39 -1.00 -10.82
C GLY A 216 6.13 -0.90 -12.32
N SER A 217 5.41 0.13 -12.80
CA SER A 217 5.20 0.29 -14.24
C SER A 217 6.47 0.75 -14.96
N LEU A 218 7.44 1.34 -14.27
CA LEU A 218 8.71 1.77 -14.88
C LEU A 218 9.52 0.60 -15.45
N PHE A 219 9.28 -0.62 -14.93
CA PHE A 219 9.93 -1.88 -15.33
C PHE A 219 9.21 -2.59 -16.49
N VAL A 220 8.04 -2.10 -16.89
CA VAL A 220 7.26 -2.70 -17.97
C VAL A 220 7.81 -2.23 -19.29
N ASP A 221 8.08 -3.18 -20.19
CA ASP A 221 8.50 -2.90 -21.54
C ASP A 221 7.34 -2.35 -22.39
N ASP A 222 7.63 -1.35 -23.20
CA ASP A 222 6.73 -0.85 -24.23
C ASP A 222 6.76 -1.74 -25.49
N HIS A 223 6.05 -1.30 -26.53
CA HIS A 223 5.96 -2.03 -27.80
C HIS A 223 7.30 -2.17 -28.54
N ASN A 224 8.34 -1.42 -28.15
CA ASN A 224 9.69 -1.50 -28.69
C ASN A 224 10.63 -2.34 -27.81
N ASN A 225 10.10 -3.02 -26.79
CA ASN A 225 10.87 -3.74 -25.76
C ASN A 225 11.80 -2.82 -24.95
N GLU A 226 11.40 -1.56 -24.76
CA GLU A 226 12.12 -0.62 -23.89
C GLU A 226 11.28 -0.31 -22.65
N PRO A 227 11.89 -0.19 -21.47
CA PRO A 227 11.16 0.01 -20.25
C PRO A 227 10.52 1.40 -20.27
N LEU A 228 9.32 1.53 -19.72
CA LEU A 228 8.64 2.83 -19.61
C LEU A 228 9.50 3.88 -18.89
N LEU A 229 10.47 3.46 -18.05
CA LEU A 229 11.48 4.36 -17.48
C LEU A 229 12.16 5.25 -18.54
N ARG A 230 12.49 4.73 -19.74
CA ARG A 230 13.14 5.54 -20.79
C ARG A 230 12.31 6.73 -21.23
N GLN A 231 11.00 6.55 -21.32
CA GLN A 231 10.08 7.62 -21.71
C GLN A 231 10.08 8.72 -20.63
N TRP A 232 10.10 8.32 -19.35
CA TRP A 232 10.19 9.26 -18.24
C TRP A 232 11.54 9.97 -18.16
N VAL A 233 12.65 9.29 -18.47
CA VAL A 233 13.97 9.94 -18.62
C VAL A 233 13.92 11.00 -19.72
N ALA A 234 13.38 10.67 -20.90
CA ALA A 234 13.25 11.61 -22.00
C ALA A 234 12.38 12.83 -21.65
N ILE A 235 11.23 12.60 -21.00
CA ILE A 235 10.30 13.67 -20.58
C ILE A 235 10.96 14.58 -19.55
N ALA A 236 11.57 14.02 -18.51
CA ALA A 236 12.14 14.80 -17.41
C ALA A 236 13.43 15.53 -17.82
N GLN A 237 14.30 14.87 -18.58
CA GLN A 237 15.68 15.37 -18.79
C GLN A 237 15.89 15.95 -20.17
N GLY A 238 14.88 15.90 -21.06
CA GLY A 238 14.98 16.34 -22.45
C GLY A 238 15.90 15.48 -23.32
N ALA A 239 16.38 14.35 -22.79
CA ALA A 239 17.29 13.43 -23.45
C ALA A 239 17.10 12.02 -22.85
N SER A 240 17.53 10.99 -23.57
CA SER A 240 17.38 9.58 -23.17
C SER A 240 18.73 8.85 -23.06
N ASP A 241 19.84 9.57 -22.96
CA ASP A 241 21.18 8.99 -22.80
C ASP A 241 21.48 8.56 -21.35
N HIS A 242 22.63 7.92 -21.14
CA HIS A 242 23.04 7.41 -19.82
C HIS A 242 23.22 8.53 -18.78
N GLN A 243 23.59 9.75 -19.20
CA GLN A 243 23.73 10.91 -18.30
C GLN A 243 22.36 11.41 -17.84
N ALA A 244 21.38 11.46 -18.76
CA ALA A 244 19.99 11.76 -18.44
C ALA A 244 19.40 10.72 -17.47
N ALA A 245 19.65 9.43 -17.69
CA ALA A 245 19.22 8.38 -16.79
C ALA A 245 19.80 8.54 -15.38
N LEU A 246 21.10 8.85 -15.28
CA LEU A 246 21.75 9.12 -13.99
C LEU A 246 21.15 10.33 -13.28
N ARG A 247 20.89 11.43 -14.00
CA ARG A 247 20.24 12.63 -13.43
C ARG A 247 18.84 12.34 -12.93
N LEU A 248 18.00 11.67 -13.72
CA LEU A 248 16.66 11.29 -13.25
C LEU A 248 16.74 10.39 -12.00
N PHE A 249 17.65 9.41 -11.99
CA PHE A 249 17.85 8.56 -10.82
C PHE A 249 18.25 9.38 -9.60
N GLN A 250 19.18 10.33 -9.75
CA GLN A 250 19.59 11.24 -8.69
C GLN A 250 18.41 12.08 -8.16
N ASP A 251 17.61 12.67 -9.04
CA ASP A 251 16.46 13.49 -8.70
C ASP A 251 15.37 12.66 -7.99
N TYR A 252 15.17 11.43 -8.46
CA TYR A 252 14.22 10.50 -7.86
C TYR A 252 14.64 10.05 -6.46
N VAL A 253 15.91 9.68 -6.26
CA VAL A 253 16.43 9.32 -4.92
C VAL A 253 16.29 10.50 -3.96
N ALA A 254 16.59 11.72 -4.42
CA ALA A 254 16.49 12.94 -3.60
C ALA A 254 15.04 13.22 -3.18
N THR A 255 14.10 12.89 -4.06
CA THR A 255 12.66 13.03 -3.84
C THR A 255 12.10 11.94 -2.93
N ALA A 256 12.53 10.69 -3.09
CA ALA A 256 11.98 9.54 -2.38
C ALA A 256 12.53 9.37 -0.97
N LEU A 257 13.83 9.59 -0.76
CA LEU A 257 14.49 9.39 0.53
C LEU A 257 13.83 10.11 1.72
N PRO A 258 13.44 11.40 1.65
CA PRO A 258 12.71 12.05 2.75
C PRO A 258 11.45 11.29 3.19
N GLY A 259 10.65 10.81 2.23
CA GLY A 259 9.43 10.05 2.51
C GLY A 259 9.66 8.65 3.08
N LEU A 260 10.91 8.17 3.05
CA LEU A 260 11.28 6.83 3.53
C LEU A 260 12.10 6.91 4.82
N LEU A 261 13.19 7.67 4.80
CA LEU A 261 14.19 7.70 5.83
C LEU A 261 13.84 8.68 6.97
N ASP A 262 13.30 9.86 6.68
CA ASP A 262 12.97 10.85 7.72
C ASP A 262 11.81 10.34 8.57
N LEU A 263 10.77 9.78 7.93
CA LEU A 263 9.64 9.18 8.64
C LEU A 263 10.09 7.99 9.52
N TYR A 264 11.07 7.22 9.07
CA TYR A 264 11.64 6.13 9.84
C TYR A 264 12.51 6.60 11.02
N LEU A 265 13.39 7.58 10.82
CA LEU A 265 14.30 8.03 11.86
C LEU A 265 13.58 8.87 12.92
N ILE A 266 12.69 9.77 12.50
CA ILE A 266 11.99 10.71 13.39
C ILE A 266 10.79 10.04 14.08
N TYR A 267 9.96 9.32 13.33
CA TYR A 267 8.70 8.73 13.82
C TYR A 267 8.75 7.21 14.00
N GLY A 268 9.81 6.54 13.55
CA GLY A 268 9.88 5.08 13.59
C GLY A 268 9.03 4.40 12.54
N ILE A 269 8.52 5.09 11.51
CA ILE A 269 7.59 4.52 10.54
C ILE A 269 8.34 3.95 9.34
N ALA A 270 8.21 2.64 9.11
CA ALA A 270 8.70 1.96 7.91
C ALA A 270 7.52 1.43 7.09
N PHE A 271 7.32 2.04 5.92
CA PHE A 271 6.34 1.58 4.94
C PHE A 271 6.79 0.30 4.24
N GLU A 272 5.83 -0.47 3.75
CA GLU A 272 6.08 -1.48 2.70
C GLU A 272 6.14 -0.80 1.33
N ALA A 273 7.08 0.14 1.16
CA ALA A 273 7.22 0.99 -0.02
C ALA A 273 7.91 0.29 -1.20
N HIS A 274 7.53 -0.95 -1.50
CA HIS A 274 8.00 -1.63 -2.72
C HIS A 274 7.33 -1.04 -3.97
N GLN A 275 7.79 -1.43 -5.16
CA GLN A 275 7.38 -0.88 -6.46
C GLN A 275 5.85 -0.79 -6.69
N GLN A 276 5.07 -1.76 -6.22
CA GLN A 276 3.60 -1.75 -6.37
C GLN A 276 2.86 -0.79 -5.40
N ASN A 277 3.45 -0.48 -4.24
CA ASN A 277 2.86 0.35 -3.19
C ASN A 277 3.34 1.80 -3.22
N SER A 278 4.31 2.09 -4.09
CA SER A 278 4.92 3.39 -4.27
C SER A 278 4.54 3.99 -5.63
N PHE A 279 4.27 5.30 -5.65
CA PHE A 279 4.11 6.08 -6.87
C PHE A 279 5.14 7.20 -6.91
N MET A 280 5.80 7.36 -8.05
CA MET A 280 6.53 8.57 -8.41
C MET A 280 5.53 9.60 -8.91
N VAL A 281 5.31 10.68 -8.14
CA VAL A 281 4.45 11.77 -8.61
C VAL A 281 5.29 12.72 -9.46
N MET A 282 4.96 12.81 -10.74
CA MET A 282 5.55 13.77 -11.67
C MET A 282 4.77 15.09 -11.61
N ASP A 283 5.47 16.21 -11.59
CA ASP A 283 4.87 17.54 -11.73
C ASP A 283 4.52 17.87 -13.19
N ASP A 284 3.99 19.08 -13.41
CA ASP A 284 3.57 19.58 -14.71
C ASP A 284 4.74 19.83 -15.67
N ALA A 285 5.97 19.98 -15.14
CA ALA A 285 7.21 20.03 -15.91
C ALA A 285 7.79 18.64 -16.18
N GLY A 286 7.13 17.57 -15.74
CA GLY A 286 7.59 16.20 -15.90
C GLY A 286 8.76 15.83 -15.00
N GLN A 287 8.95 16.48 -13.85
CA GLN A 287 9.98 16.14 -12.86
C GLN A 287 9.40 15.32 -11.70
N PRO A 288 10.18 14.39 -11.10
CA PRO A 288 9.80 13.76 -9.84
C PRO A 288 9.62 14.82 -8.74
N SER A 289 8.43 14.87 -8.15
CA SER A 289 8.06 15.90 -7.16
C SER A 289 7.91 15.36 -5.74
N ARG A 290 7.28 14.19 -5.59
CA ARG A 290 7.10 13.51 -4.30
C ARG A 290 6.84 12.03 -4.46
N LEU A 291 7.08 11.29 -3.38
CA LEU A 291 6.70 9.90 -3.24
C LEU A 291 5.27 9.80 -2.67
N LEU A 292 4.37 9.15 -3.39
CA LEU A 292 3.02 8.84 -2.89
C LEU A 292 2.95 7.35 -2.51
N ILE A 293 2.61 7.06 -1.26
CA ILE A 293 2.61 5.68 -0.73
C ILE A 293 1.18 5.19 -0.46
N ARG A 294 0.92 3.91 -0.71
CA ARG A 294 -0.35 3.23 -0.38
C ARG A 294 -0.11 1.89 0.29
N ASP A 295 -1.18 1.34 0.86
CA ASP A 295 -1.23 0.03 1.55
C ASP A 295 -0.46 -0.01 2.86
N PHE A 296 -1.21 -0.03 3.96
CA PHE A 296 -0.64 0.03 5.31
C PHE A 296 -0.73 -1.32 6.05
N GLY A 297 -1.12 -2.39 5.34
CA GLY A 297 -1.36 -3.71 5.94
C GLY A 297 -0.12 -4.33 6.61
N ASP A 298 1.08 -4.10 6.08
CA ASP A 298 2.35 -4.61 6.64
C ASP A 298 3.35 -3.48 6.94
N LEU A 299 2.83 -2.29 7.23
CA LEU A 299 3.61 -1.18 7.77
C LEU A 299 4.07 -1.53 9.19
N ARG A 300 5.31 -1.17 9.51
CA ARG A 300 5.90 -1.37 10.83
C ARG A 300 6.27 -0.03 11.47
N ILE A 301 6.06 0.09 12.77
CA ILE A 301 6.35 1.30 13.54
C ILE A 301 7.23 0.93 14.74
N HIS A 302 8.30 1.68 14.96
CA HIS A 302 9.12 1.62 16.16
C HIS A 302 8.47 2.46 17.27
N ARG A 303 7.90 1.78 18.28
CA ARG A 303 7.10 2.40 19.36
C ARG A 303 7.86 3.47 20.13
N PRO A 304 9.12 3.25 20.57
CA PRO A 304 9.85 4.28 21.31
C PRO A 304 10.04 5.57 20.51
N SER A 305 10.27 5.48 19.20
CA SER A 305 10.36 6.66 18.33
C SER A 305 9.03 7.39 18.22
N LEU A 306 7.93 6.67 18.02
CA LEU A 306 6.60 7.28 17.91
C LEU A 306 6.20 8.01 19.20
N VAL A 307 6.40 7.38 20.36
CA VAL A 307 6.06 7.94 21.67
C VAL A 307 6.90 9.18 21.97
N ARG A 308 8.18 9.20 21.56
CA ARG A 308 9.05 10.38 21.71
C ARG A 308 8.53 11.61 20.96
N GLN A 309 7.80 11.40 19.86
CA GLN A 309 7.12 12.48 19.11
C GLN A 309 5.76 12.86 19.73
N GLY A 310 5.42 12.33 20.90
CA GLY A 310 4.13 12.55 21.56
C GLY A 310 2.96 11.95 20.77
N LEU A 311 3.20 10.85 20.06
CA LEU A 311 2.19 10.15 19.25
C LEU A 311 1.99 8.73 19.75
N THR A 312 0.76 8.25 19.64
CA THR A 312 0.36 6.88 20.00
C THR A 312 -0.59 6.33 18.94
N LEU A 313 -0.69 5.01 18.85
CA LEU A 313 -1.59 4.33 17.92
C LEU A 313 -2.39 3.27 18.68
N GLU A 314 -3.72 3.31 18.57
CA GLU A 314 -4.58 2.26 19.11
C GLU A 314 -4.45 1.00 18.23
N ILE A 315 -4.05 -0.11 18.84
CA ILE A 315 -3.71 -1.35 18.15
C ILE A 315 -4.82 -2.41 18.25
N HIS A 316 -5.00 -3.18 17.18
CA HIS A 316 -5.76 -4.45 17.23
C HIS A 316 -4.86 -5.60 17.70
N ASP A 317 -3.66 -5.70 17.11
CA ASP A 317 -2.63 -6.68 17.48
C ASP A 317 -1.25 -5.97 17.53
N PRO A 318 -0.59 -5.89 18.71
CA PRO A 318 0.71 -5.26 18.86
C PRO A 318 1.80 -5.91 18.01
N ALA A 319 1.80 -7.23 17.90
CA ALA A 319 2.93 -8.01 17.39
C ALA A 319 3.20 -7.81 15.89
N LEU A 320 2.27 -7.20 15.17
CA LEU A 320 2.31 -7.10 13.71
C LEU A 320 2.48 -5.67 13.19
N THR A 321 2.36 -4.64 14.05
CA THR A 321 2.39 -3.23 13.61
C THR A 321 3.38 -2.39 14.40
N LEU A 322 3.49 -2.62 15.71
CA LEU A 322 4.15 -1.69 16.62
C LEU A 322 5.18 -2.45 17.47
N PHE A 323 6.46 -2.22 17.15
CA PHE A 323 7.60 -2.97 17.62
C PHE A 323 8.46 -2.12 18.56
N ASP A 324 8.96 -2.72 19.63
CA ASP A 324 9.93 -2.06 20.52
C ASP A 324 11.36 -2.28 20.04
N ASP A 325 11.61 -3.38 19.32
CA ASP A 325 12.88 -3.67 18.68
C ASP A 325 12.98 -2.97 17.30
N PRO A 326 13.94 -2.06 17.10
CA PRO A 326 14.10 -1.33 15.84
C PRO A 326 14.49 -2.24 14.66
N ASP A 327 15.05 -3.42 14.90
CA ASP A 327 15.56 -4.32 13.86
C ASP A 327 14.45 -4.80 12.92
N PHE A 328 13.27 -5.13 13.47
CA PHE A 328 12.12 -5.53 12.67
C PHE A 328 11.62 -4.42 11.76
N VAL A 329 11.71 -3.18 12.22
CA VAL A 329 11.26 -1.98 11.51
C VAL A 329 12.30 -1.57 10.46
N ARG A 330 13.59 -1.58 10.82
CA ARG A 330 14.71 -1.37 9.91
C ARG A 330 14.70 -2.38 8.77
N ALA A 331 14.55 -3.66 9.09
CA ALA A 331 14.53 -4.73 8.09
C ALA A 331 13.40 -4.53 7.06
N LYS A 332 12.25 -4.00 7.49
CA LYS A 332 11.15 -3.65 6.57
C LYS A 332 11.56 -2.52 5.61
N LEU A 333 12.16 -1.45 6.12
CA LEU A 333 12.61 -0.32 5.29
C LEU A 333 13.74 -0.74 4.32
N LEU A 334 14.77 -1.42 4.82
CA LEU A 334 15.88 -1.92 3.99
C LEU A 334 15.36 -2.84 2.90
N HIS A 335 14.47 -3.77 3.22
CA HIS A 335 13.96 -4.70 2.22
C HIS A 335 13.03 -4.01 1.20
N ALA A 336 11.98 -3.33 1.66
CA ALA A 336 10.94 -2.82 0.76
C ALA A 336 11.37 -1.54 0.03
N GLY A 337 11.95 -0.58 0.75
CA GLY A 337 12.31 0.75 0.22
C GLY A 337 13.70 0.80 -0.42
N PHE A 338 14.67 0.05 0.11
CA PHE A 338 16.03 0.09 -0.43
C PHE A 338 16.26 -1.02 -1.44
N MET A 339 16.10 -2.29 -1.07
CA MET A 339 16.40 -3.41 -1.97
C MET A 339 15.39 -3.50 -3.12
N CYS A 340 14.10 -3.72 -2.80
CA CYS A 340 13.07 -3.97 -3.80
C CYS A 340 12.63 -2.72 -4.59
N HIS A 341 13.07 -1.52 -4.19
CA HIS A 341 12.66 -0.27 -4.82
C HIS A 341 13.84 0.51 -5.37
N LEU A 342 14.63 1.21 -4.54
CA LEU A 342 15.73 2.05 -5.05
C LEU A 342 16.85 1.23 -5.71
N GLY A 343 17.18 0.07 -5.15
CA GLY A 343 18.18 -0.86 -5.68
C GLY A 343 17.75 -1.48 -7.00
N GLU A 344 16.53 -2.02 -7.08
CA GLU A 344 15.97 -2.51 -8.36
C GLU A 344 15.89 -1.41 -9.44
N LEU A 345 15.62 -0.16 -9.06
CA LEU A 345 15.64 0.95 -10.02
C LEU A 345 17.06 1.26 -10.52
N ALA A 346 18.08 1.19 -9.66
CA ALA A 346 19.48 1.29 -10.08
C ALA A 346 19.85 0.18 -11.07
N LEU A 347 19.48 -1.07 -10.75
CA LEU A 347 19.71 -2.21 -11.63
C LEU A 347 18.97 -2.09 -12.98
N LEU A 348 17.76 -1.52 -12.97
CA LEU A 348 17.01 -1.21 -14.20
C LEU A 348 17.76 -0.16 -15.04
N CYS A 349 18.26 0.92 -14.44
CA CYS A 349 19.07 1.91 -15.14
C CYS A 349 20.32 1.28 -15.77
N GLN A 350 21.09 0.50 -15.02
CA GLN A 350 22.27 -0.18 -15.55
C GLN A 350 21.94 -1.12 -16.72
N ARG A 351 20.83 -1.87 -16.62
CA ARG A 351 20.42 -2.83 -17.65
C ARG A 351 20.10 -2.16 -19.00
N HIS A 352 19.47 -0.99 -18.98
CA HIS A 352 19.01 -0.30 -20.19
C HIS A 352 19.94 0.83 -20.65
N TRP A 353 20.91 1.23 -19.84
CA TRP A 353 22.00 2.13 -20.25
C TRP A 353 23.33 1.45 -19.94
N PRO A 354 23.84 0.55 -20.81
CA PRO A 354 25.07 -0.19 -20.56
C PRO A 354 26.32 0.69 -20.38
N GLU A 355 26.30 1.92 -20.90
CA GLU A 355 27.36 2.92 -20.70
C GLU A 355 27.29 3.60 -19.33
N LEU A 356 26.21 3.40 -18.58
CA LEU A 356 26.05 3.91 -17.23
C LEU A 356 26.82 3.02 -16.26
N ASP A 357 27.85 3.58 -15.67
CA ASP A 357 28.62 2.91 -14.62
C ASP A 357 27.73 2.60 -13.41
N GLU A 358 27.66 1.33 -13.04
CA GLU A 358 26.94 0.84 -11.86
C GLU A 358 27.43 1.54 -10.59
N GLN A 359 28.74 1.79 -10.51
CA GLN A 359 29.34 2.50 -9.39
C GLN A 359 28.75 3.91 -9.23
N ALA A 360 28.42 4.60 -10.32
CA ALA A 360 27.83 5.94 -10.25
C ALA A 360 26.44 5.91 -9.58
N LEU A 361 25.61 4.93 -9.93
CA LEU A 361 24.27 4.75 -9.36
C LEU A 361 24.33 4.45 -7.85
N TRP A 362 25.15 3.48 -7.44
CA TRP A 362 25.29 3.13 -6.03
C TRP A 362 25.97 4.24 -5.22
N SER A 363 26.90 4.99 -5.82
CA SER A 363 27.52 6.16 -5.18
C SER A 363 26.51 7.28 -4.95
N VAL A 364 25.61 7.55 -5.91
CA VAL A 364 24.50 8.50 -5.73
C VAL A 364 23.63 8.08 -4.55
N LEU A 365 23.23 6.80 -4.49
CA LEU A 365 22.40 6.30 -3.41
C LEU A 365 23.11 6.39 -2.05
N ALA A 366 24.35 5.91 -1.95
CA ALA A 366 25.12 5.95 -0.70
C ALA A 366 25.34 7.39 -0.21
N ARG A 367 25.73 8.29 -1.10
CA ARG A 367 25.97 9.71 -0.78
C ARG A 367 24.69 10.38 -0.28
N GLN A 368 23.58 10.25 -1.01
CA GLN A 368 22.34 10.90 -0.61
C GLN A 368 21.76 10.31 0.69
N VAL A 369 21.95 9.02 0.94
CA VAL A 369 21.57 8.40 2.22
C VAL A 369 22.40 8.99 3.35
N ALA A 370 23.73 9.08 3.18
CA ALA A 370 24.62 9.68 4.18
C ALA A 370 24.29 11.16 4.44
N GLU A 371 24.10 11.96 3.37
CA GLU A 371 23.66 13.36 3.47
C GLU A 371 22.31 13.47 4.20
N ARG A 372 21.38 12.54 3.94
CA ARG A 372 20.09 12.55 4.61
C ARG A 372 20.19 12.19 6.10
N PHE A 373 21.08 11.27 6.49
CA PHE A 373 21.38 11.01 7.89
C PHE A 373 21.90 12.27 8.60
N GLU A 374 22.83 13.01 7.99
CA GLU A 374 23.30 14.27 8.60
C GLU A 374 22.19 15.32 8.68
N HIS A 375 21.34 15.43 7.66
CA HIS A 375 20.22 16.37 7.63
C HIS A 375 19.22 16.15 8.79
N VAL A 376 18.90 14.90 9.09
CA VAL A 376 17.92 14.53 10.14
C VAL A 376 18.55 14.32 11.51
N ARG A 377 19.88 14.38 11.63
CA ARG A 377 20.62 14.22 12.89
C ARG A 377 20.11 15.12 14.01
N PRO A 378 19.83 16.43 13.81
CA PRO A 378 19.35 17.30 14.89
C PRO A 378 17.96 16.93 15.42
N ARG A 379 17.23 16.08 14.68
CA ARG A 379 15.84 15.68 14.96
C ARG A 379 15.72 14.23 15.41
N THR A 380 16.83 13.51 15.49
CA THR A 380 16.88 12.08 15.82
C THR A 380 17.58 11.90 17.15
N ASP A 381 17.13 10.94 17.95
CA ASP A 381 17.84 10.54 19.16
C ASP A 381 19.30 10.14 18.82
N PRO A 382 20.33 10.63 19.53
CA PRO A 382 21.73 10.41 19.15
C PRO A 382 22.12 8.93 19.02
N ASP A 383 21.70 8.09 19.97
CA ASP A 383 22.04 6.66 19.97
C ASP A 383 21.33 5.95 18.81
N ARG A 384 20.06 6.31 18.56
CA ARG A 384 19.32 5.84 17.38
C ARG A 384 20.00 6.30 16.09
N TRP A 385 20.39 7.56 15.99
CA TRP A 385 21.04 8.08 14.80
C TRP A 385 22.32 7.31 14.48
N GLU A 386 23.18 7.09 15.48
CA GLU A 386 24.46 6.39 15.32
C GLU A 386 24.25 4.93 14.90
N SER A 387 23.39 4.21 15.64
CA SER A 387 23.08 2.81 15.38
C SER A 387 22.40 2.58 14.02
N GLU A 388 21.42 3.40 13.66
CA GLU A 388 20.74 3.29 12.37
C GLU A 388 21.66 3.70 11.22
N ARG A 389 22.50 4.74 11.39
CA ARG A 389 23.48 5.12 10.37
C ARG A 389 24.43 3.97 10.08
N ALA A 390 25.04 3.38 11.12
CA ALA A 390 25.91 2.21 10.95
C ALA A 390 25.17 1.03 10.31
N ALA A 391 23.91 0.79 10.68
CA ALA A 391 23.13 -0.30 10.10
C ALA A 391 22.83 -0.12 8.60
N PHE A 392 22.55 1.10 8.15
CA PHE A 392 22.27 1.39 6.74
C PHE A 392 23.53 1.46 5.88
N LEU A 393 24.63 1.96 6.43
CA LEU A 393 25.82 2.35 5.68
C LEU A 393 26.99 1.38 5.81
N GLU A 394 27.08 0.63 6.92
CA GLU A 394 28.28 -0.15 7.26
C GLU A 394 27.97 -1.63 7.48
N HIS A 395 26.88 -1.94 8.18
CA HIS A 395 26.51 -3.33 8.51
C HIS A 395 25.90 -4.04 7.31
N ARG A 396 26.00 -5.38 7.33
CA ARG A 396 25.32 -6.27 6.38
C ARG A 396 23.80 -6.12 6.48
N TRP A 397 23.13 -6.24 5.34
CA TRP A 397 21.68 -6.06 5.28
C TRP A 397 20.93 -7.39 5.42
N PRO A 398 19.77 -7.38 6.09
CA PRO A 398 18.89 -8.54 6.12
C PRO A 398 18.24 -8.74 4.74
N ALA A 399 18.33 -9.96 4.19
CA ALA A 399 17.75 -10.31 2.89
C ALA A 399 16.71 -11.42 3.06
N LYS A 400 15.44 -11.14 2.72
CA LYS A 400 14.35 -12.13 2.79
C LYS A 400 14.58 -13.26 1.79
N SER A 401 14.47 -14.50 2.27
CA SER A 401 14.65 -15.73 1.50
C SER A 401 13.32 -16.32 1.04
N PHE A 402 12.63 -15.64 0.11
CA PHE A 402 11.29 -16.04 -0.34
C PHE A 402 11.20 -17.48 -0.87
N LEU A 403 12.20 -17.94 -1.62
CA LEU A 403 12.23 -19.32 -2.11
C LEU A 403 12.27 -20.32 -0.94
N ARG A 404 13.08 -20.04 0.09
CA ARG A 404 13.17 -20.88 1.27
C ARG A 404 11.88 -20.87 2.09
N MET A 405 11.24 -19.71 2.25
CA MET A 405 9.94 -19.59 2.89
C MET A 405 8.88 -20.43 2.16
N ARG A 406 8.88 -20.37 0.81
CA ARG A 406 7.96 -21.15 -0.03
C ARG A 406 8.20 -22.65 0.11
N LEU A 407 9.46 -23.09 0.08
CA LEU A 407 9.82 -24.51 0.25
C LEU A 407 9.49 -25.03 1.66
N ALA A 408 9.63 -24.19 2.68
CA ALA A 408 9.30 -24.51 4.06
C ALA A 408 7.80 -24.35 4.39
N GLN A 409 6.99 -23.83 3.47
CA GLN A 409 5.57 -23.54 3.65
C GLN A 409 5.24 -22.69 4.90
N THR A 410 6.16 -21.81 5.31
CA THR A 410 5.97 -20.95 6.48
C THR A 410 5.49 -19.56 6.09
N GLN A 411 4.70 -18.94 6.96
CA GLN A 411 4.35 -17.52 6.87
C GLN A 411 5.35 -16.62 7.63
N ASN A 412 6.25 -17.21 8.42
CA ASN A 412 7.28 -16.47 9.14
C ASN A 412 8.39 -16.01 8.19
N ASP A 413 8.86 -14.79 8.40
CA ASP A 413 10.00 -14.25 7.66
C ASP A 413 11.25 -15.11 7.90
N ILE A 414 11.83 -15.67 6.83
CA ILE A 414 13.16 -16.27 6.86
C ILE A 414 14.10 -15.29 6.16
N ALA A 415 15.09 -14.77 6.89
CA ALA A 415 16.08 -13.86 6.36
C ALA A 415 17.51 -14.42 6.49
N GLY A 416 18.31 -14.19 5.46
CA GLY A 416 19.77 -14.31 5.50
C GLY A 416 20.43 -12.93 5.65
N GLN A 417 21.75 -12.90 5.55
CA GLN A 417 22.54 -11.67 5.52
C GLN A 417 23.18 -11.51 4.14
N MET A 418 23.13 -10.31 3.59
CA MET A 418 23.83 -9.93 2.36
C MET A 418 24.82 -8.80 2.62
N ASP A 419 25.82 -8.68 1.76
CA ASP A 419 26.75 -7.56 1.84
C ASP A 419 26.02 -6.25 1.53
N ASN A 420 26.40 -5.19 2.24
CA ASN A 420 25.76 -3.91 2.10
C ASN A 420 26.21 -3.25 0.79
N PRO A 421 25.29 -3.01 -0.16
CA PRO A 421 25.64 -2.45 -1.47
C PRO A 421 26.13 -1.01 -1.38
N LEU A 422 25.85 -0.30 -0.28
CA LEU A 422 26.27 1.09 -0.06
C LEU A 422 27.67 1.21 0.54
N ARG A 423 28.13 0.19 1.28
CA ARG A 423 29.36 0.25 2.09
C ARG A 423 30.60 0.63 1.29
N ALA A 424 30.69 0.16 0.03
CA ALA A 424 31.85 0.42 -0.82
C ALA A 424 31.98 1.88 -1.27
N TRP A 425 30.95 2.71 -1.07
CA TRP A 425 30.82 4.01 -1.74
C TRP A 425 30.81 5.22 -0.80
N ILE A 426 31.05 4.99 0.49
CA ILE A 426 30.94 6.01 1.55
C ILE A 426 32.25 6.79 1.76
N GLY A 427 33.34 6.38 1.11
CA GLY A 427 34.67 6.98 1.27
C GLY A 427 35.37 7.43 -0.02
N ASN A 428 34.68 7.43 -1.17
CA ASN A 428 35.23 7.88 -2.46
C ASN A 428 34.73 9.28 -2.88
N ALA A 429 34.26 10.08 -1.93
CA ALA A 429 33.82 11.46 -2.15
C ALA A 429 34.85 12.46 -1.61
#